data_AF-A0A9C9G2F5-F1
#
_entry.id   AF-A0A9C9G2F5-F1
#
_cell.length_a   1.000
_cell.length_b   1.000
_cell.length_c   1.000
_cell.angle_alpha   90.00
_cell.angle_beta   90.00
_cell.angle_gamma   90.00
#
_symmetry.space_group_name_H-M   'P 1'
#
loop_
_entity.id
_entity.type
_entity.pdbx_description
1 polymer ?
#
loop_
_entity_poly.entity_id
_entity_poly.type
_entity_poly.pdbx_seq_one_letter_code
_entity_poly.pdbx_strand_id
1 'polypeptide(L)'
;MPMDKVLGVKNLSKVYGPGCASCFELTGPEHDTNICPNCRSVVAAHDVSFDLYKGEILGIMGESGSGKSTAVKCLYFDHEPSSGRATFFDEGRQYDLFNLNAAQQRRLANHRFGMVYQNPHLGLNFDITAGGNIAERLLMSEVDNFSEIRGRATSLLSRTEVLPERMDELPKNFSGGMQQRVQIAKALVTNPPLLFLDEVTTGLDLSVQAAILDLIMEIQQEKDTAMIVVTHDLGVIRLLAGRTMVMKYGRVIESGLTDQILEDPQHAYTQRLVASAL
;
A
#
# COMPACT_ATOMS: atom_id res chain seq x y z
N MET A 1 -19.57 -11.02 14.68
CA MET A 1 -18.59 -12.09 14.41
C MET A 1 -17.22 -11.54 14.75
N PRO A 2 -16.33 -12.28 15.44
CA PRO A 2 -14.97 -11.77 15.66
C PRO A 2 -14.34 -11.56 14.29
N MET A 3 -13.89 -10.34 14.00
CA MET A 3 -13.31 -10.02 12.69
C MET A 3 -12.03 -10.84 12.50
N ASP A 4 -11.95 -11.55 11.38
CA ASP A 4 -10.75 -12.34 11.02
C ASP A 4 -9.61 -11.36 10.74
N LYS A 5 -8.68 -11.26 11.70
CA LYS A 5 -7.47 -10.44 11.56
C LYS A 5 -6.63 -10.98 10.41
N VAL A 6 -6.20 -10.10 9.51
CA VAL A 6 -5.33 -10.42 8.36
C VAL A 6 -3.90 -9.96 8.62
N LEU A 7 -3.72 -8.79 9.24
CA LEU A 7 -2.41 -8.25 9.57
C LEU A 7 -2.43 -7.62 10.95
N GLY A 8 -1.43 -7.94 11.78
CA GLY A 8 -1.18 -7.26 13.05
C GLY A 8 0.23 -6.66 13.06
N VAL A 9 0.33 -5.34 13.21
CA VAL A 9 1.59 -4.60 13.26
C VAL A 9 1.77 -4.03 14.66
N LYS A 10 2.95 -4.25 15.25
CA LYS A 10 3.31 -3.76 16.58
C LYS A 10 4.67 -3.08 16.55
N ASN A 11 4.69 -1.83 17.00
CA ASN A 11 5.87 -1.02 17.21
C ASN A 11 6.80 -0.94 15.99
N LEU A 12 6.25 -0.97 14.77
CA LEU A 12 7.05 -0.87 13.54
C LEU A 12 7.79 0.47 13.54
N SER A 13 9.11 0.39 13.51
CA SER A 13 9.98 1.55 13.42
C SER A 13 10.99 1.39 12.29
N LYS A 14 11.31 2.50 11.64
CA LYS A 14 12.29 2.58 10.55
C LYS A 14 13.11 3.86 10.69
N VAL A 15 14.41 3.67 10.78
CA VAL A 15 15.42 4.73 10.74
C VAL A 15 16.28 4.53 9.50
N TYR A 16 16.47 5.60 8.72
CA TYR A 16 17.44 5.65 7.64
C TYR A 16 18.69 6.40 8.11
N GLY A 17 19.86 5.84 7.85
CA GLY A 17 21.14 6.37 8.31
C GLY A 17 21.71 5.60 9.51
N PRO A 18 22.79 6.08 10.13
CA PRO A 18 23.52 5.36 11.17
C PRO A 18 22.72 5.12 12.45
N GLY A 19 21.69 5.93 12.73
CA GLY A 19 20.95 5.91 13.98
C GLY A 19 21.78 6.35 15.20
N CYS A 20 21.11 6.73 16.28
CA CYS A 20 21.70 6.91 17.61
C CYS A 20 20.62 6.72 18.69
N ALA A 21 21.04 6.63 19.95
CA ALA A 21 20.11 6.40 21.08
C ALA A 21 19.02 7.49 21.20
N SER A 22 19.33 8.73 20.78
CA SER A 22 18.42 9.87 20.90
C SER A 22 17.53 10.07 19.67
N CYS A 23 17.58 9.21 18.64
CA CYS A 23 16.79 9.39 17.42
C CYS A 23 15.30 9.51 17.72
N PHE A 24 14.75 8.62 18.53
CA PHE A 24 13.32 8.62 18.85
C PHE A 24 12.94 9.64 19.92
N GLU A 25 13.88 10.15 20.70
CA GLU A 25 13.60 11.16 21.74
C GLU A 25 13.64 12.58 21.18
N LEU A 26 14.47 12.84 20.17
CA LEU A 26 14.70 14.18 19.61
C LEU A 26 14.01 14.40 18.26
N THR A 27 13.07 13.53 17.89
CA THR A 27 12.30 13.64 16.64
C THR A 27 10.82 13.33 16.86
N GLY A 28 9.98 13.86 15.99
CA GLY A 28 8.53 13.66 16.00
C GLY A 28 7.76 14.99 15.96
N PRO A 29 6.43 14.93 16.11
CA PRO A 29 5.54 16.09 16.09
C PRO A 29 5.91 17.19 17.10
N GLU A 30 6.36 16.81 18.30
CA GLU A 30 6.81 17.71 19.38
C GLU A 30 8.05 18.53 18.98
N HIS A 31 8.87 18.00 18.07
CA HIS A 31 10.13 18.61 17.62
C HIS A 31 10.05 19.21 16.21
N ASP A 32 8.90 19.10 15.56
CA ASP A 32 8.63 19.53 14.18
C ASP A 32 9.67 19.02 13.15
N THR A 33 10.24 17.84 13.39
CA THR A 33 11.24 17.22 12.51
C THR A 33 11.28 15.70 12.69
N ASN A 34 11.55 14.97 11.61
CA ASN A 34 11.92 13.57 11.66
C ASN A 34 13.43 13.33 11.46
N ILE A 35 14.23 14.40 11.41
CA ILE A 35 15.68 14.32 11.21
C ILE A 35 16.36 14.50 12.57
N CYS A 36 17.11 13.48 13.00
CA CYS A 36 17.83 13.53 14.26
C CYS A 36 18.92 14.61 14.23
N PRO A 37 18.97 15.54 15.21
CA PRO A 37 19.97 16.61 15.23
C PRO A 37 21.39 16.09 15.47
N ASN A 38 21.55 14.93 16.14
CA ASN A 38 22.86 14.41 16.55
C ASN A 38 23.56 13.63 15.44
N CYS A 39 22.83 12.76 14.73
CA CYS A 39 23.41 11.84 13.75
C CYS A 39 22.84 12.02 12.34
N ARG A 40 21.95 13.01 12.13
CA ARG A 40 21.28 13.31 10.85
C ARG A 40 20.47 12.16 10.24
N SER A 41 20.21 11.11 11.01
CA SER A 41 19.36 9.99 10.58
C SER A 41 17.90 10.42 10.49
N VAL A 42 17.16 9.82 9.57
CA VAL A 42 15.74 10.10 9.34
C VAL A 42 14.90 9.03 10.02
N VAL A 43 14.08 9.41 10.99
CA VAL A 43 13.08 8.55 11.63
C VAL A 43 11.83 8.53 10.75
N ALA A 44 11.79 7.59 9.82
CA ALA A 44 10.70 7.50 8.85
C ALA A 44 9.45 6.80 9.42
N ALA A 45 9.62 5.93 10.41
CA ALA A 45 8.52 5.38 11.21
C ALA A 45 8.98 5.17 12.64
N HIS A 46 8.14 5.47 13.62
CA HIS A 46 8.39 5.19 15.02
C HIS A 46 7.11 4.75 15.71
N ASP A 47 7.15 3.55 16.27
CA ASP A 47 6.07 2.94 17.04
C ASP A 47 4.72 2.84 16.29
N VAL A 48 4.77 2.49 15.00
CA VAL A 48 3.54 2.32 14.22
C VAL A 48 2.91 0.97 14.58
N SER A 49 1.68 1.00 15.11
CA SER A 49 0.94 -0.17 15.54
C SER A 49 -0.52 -0.13 15.06
N PHE A 50 -1.00 -1.21 14.47
CA PHE A 50 -2.40 -1.35 14.05
C PHE A 50 -2.76 -2.81 13.77
N ASP A 51 -4.05 -3.10 13.79
CA ASP A 51 -4.63 -4.34 13.27
C ASP A 51 -5.48 -4.03 12.04
N LEU A 52 -5.39 -4.91 11.05
CA LEU A 52 -6.17 -4.91 9.81
C LEU A 52 -6.95 -6.23 9.71
N TYR A 53 -8.23 -6.12 9.39
CA TYR A 53 -9.16 -7.23 9.31
C TYR A 53 -9.55 -7.56 7.86
N LYS A 54 -10.07 -8.77 7.65
CA LYS A 54 -10.55 -9.24 6.36
C LYS A 54 -11.62 -8.30 5.80
N GLY A 55 -11.48 -7.92 4.53
CA GLY A 55 -12.33 -6.94 3.86
C GLY A 55 -12.20 -5.50 4.41
N GLU A 56 -11.32 -5.22 5.36
CA GLU A 56 -11.13 -3.85 5.85
C GLU A 56 -10.23 -3.05 4.91
N ILE A 57 -10.58 -1.79 4.68
CA ILE A 57 -9.69 -0.80 4.06
C ILE A 57 -9.22 0.16 5.15
N LEU A 58 -7.91 0.12 5.46
CA LEU A 58 -7.24 1.05 6.36
C LEU A 58 -6.57 2.16 5.55
N GLY A 59 -7.02 3.39 5.77
CA GLY A 59 -6.41 4.60 5.24
C GLY A 59 -5.21 5.05 6.08
N ILE A 60 -4.11 5.41 5.44
CA ILE A 60 -2.97 6.07 6.06
C ILE A 60 -2.77 7.41 5.36
N MET A 61 -2.97 8.50 6.10
CA MET A 61 -2.92 9.86 5.58
C MET A 61 -1.90 10.75 6.27
N GLY A 62 -1.60 11.89 5.66
CA GLY A 62 -0.62 12.87 6.15
C GLY A 62 0.18 13.48 5.00
N GLU A 63 0.96 14.51 5.29
CA GLU A 63 1.77 15.22 4.30
C GLU A 63 2.87 14.35 3.66
N SER A 64 3.45 14.85 2.58
CA SER A 64 4.66 14.25 1.99
C SER A 64 5.79 14.18 3.02
N GLY A 65 6.51 13.06 3.06
CA GLY A 65 7.59 12.84 4.02
C GLY A 65 7.15 12.43 5.43
N SER A 66 5.86 12.23 5.70
CA SER A 66 5.38 11.81 7.03
C SER A 66 5.64 10.35 7.41
N GLY A 67 6.11 9.52 6.47
CA GLY A 67 6.49 8.12 6.72
C GLY A 67 5.54 7.04 6.20
N LYS A 68 4.40 7.44 5.60
CA LYS A 68 3.32 6.53 5.15
C LYS A 68 3.83 5.42 4.21
N SER A 69 4.43 5.82 3.09
CA SER A 69 4.97 4.90 2.09
C SER A 69 6.10 4.04 2.64
N THR A 70 6.91 4.56 3.56
CA THR A 70 7.96 3.77 4.22
C THR A 70 7.36 2.66 5.09
N ALA A 71 6.31 2.93 5.84
CA ALA A 71 5.64 1.91 6.65
C ALA A 71 5.09 0.78 5.76
N VAL A 72 4.40 1.12 4.67
CA VAL A 72 3.89 0.14 3.70
C VAL A 72 5.01 -0.65 3.03
N LYS A 73 6.08 0.02 2.59
CA LYS A 73 7.24 -0.64 1.97
C LYS A 73 7.98 -1.58 2.93
N CYS A 74 7.93 -1.34 4.24
CA CYS A 74 8.44 -2.30 5.22
C CYS A 74 7.57 -3.56 5.31
N LEU A 75 6.24 -3.40 5.24
CA LEU A 75 5.29 -4.52 5.30
C LEU A 75 5.31 -5.36 4.03
N TYR A 76 5.61 -4.75 2.88
CA TYR A 76 5.75 -5.43 1.59
C TYR A 76 7.17 -5.94 1.28
N PHE A 77 8.12 -5.78 2.22
CA PHE A 77 9.52 -6.22 2.14
C PHE A 77 10.47 -5.42 1.23
N ASP A 78 10.05 -4.27 0.69
CA ASP A 78 10.94 -3.39 -0.08
C ASP A 78 12.01 -2.73 0.79
N HIS A 79 11.73 -2.58 2.08
CA HIS A 79 12.63 -2.02 3.07
C HIS A 79 12.66 -2.88 4.33
N GLU A 80 13.85 -3.15 4.86
CA GLU A 80 13.96 -3.81 6.16
C GLU A 80 13.54 -2.85 7.29
N PRO A 81 12.68 -3.26 8.23
CA PRO A 81 12.35 -2.45 9.40
C PRO A 81 13.58 -2.33 10.32
N SER A 82 13.65 -1.27 11.11
CA SER A 82 14.67 -1.13 12.16
C SER A 82 14.30 -1.88 13.42
N SER A 83 13.00 -1.95 13.74
CA SER A 83 12.46 -2.73 14.86
C SER A 83 10.94 -2.91 14.72
N GLY A 84 10.36 -3.71 15.62
CA GLY A 84 8.93 -4.00 15.67
C GLY A 84 8.60 -5.43 15.28
N ARG A 85 7.31 -5.70 15.05
CA ARG A 85 6.80 -6.99 14.59
C ARG A 85 5.62 -6.77 13.65
N ALA A 86 5.55 -7.57 12.60
CA ALA A 86 4.35 -7.67 11.78
C ALA A 86 3.99 -9.14 11.58
N THR A 87 2.74 -9.50 11.88
CA THR A 87 2.22 -10.85 11.75
C THR A 87 1.10 -10.87 10.72
N PHE A 88 1.31 -11.62 9.65
CA PHE A 88 0.28 -11.89 8.64
C PHE A 88 -0.44 -13.20 8.96
N PHE A 89 -1.76 -13.18 8.90
CA PHE A 89 -2.65 -14.28 9.25
C PHE A 89 -3.40 -14.71 8.00
N ASP A 90 -3.27 -15.99 7.67
CA ASP A 90 -3.74 -16.47 6.37
C ASP A 90 -3.96 -17.98 6.39
N GLU A 91 -5.19 -18.40 6.05
CA GLU A 91 -5.59 -19.82 6.03
C GLU A 91 -5.23 -20.59 7.32
N GLY A 92 -5.42 -19.94 8.48
CA GLY A 92 -5.10 -20.52 9.79
C GLY A 92 -3.60 -20.58 10.14
N ARG A 93 -2.73 -20.04 9.29
CA ARG A 93 -1.29 -19.88 9.54
C ARG A 93 -0.95 -18.47 9.95
N GLN A 94 0.19 -18.33 10.64
CA GLN A 94 0.76 -17.05 11.04
C GLN A 94 2.18 -16.93 10.49
N TYR A 95 2.50 -15.78 9.90
CA TYR A 95 3.80 -15.47 9.33
C TYR A 95 4.37 -14.23 10.03
N ASP A 96 5.50 -14.37 10.72
CA ASP A 96 6.24 -13.23 11.27
C ASP A 96 7.06 -12.57 10.15
N LEU A 97 6.48 -11.54 9.55
CA LEU A 97 6.97 -10.91 8.32
C LEU A 97 8.42 -10.43 8.44
N PHE A 98 8.82 -9.94 9.62
CA PHE A 98 10.14 -9.34 9.82
C PHE A 98 11.23 -10.37 10.13
N ASN A 99 10.86 -11.64 10.35
CA ASN A 99 11.78 -12.75 10.58
C ASN A 99 11.81 -13.74 9.40
N LEU A 100 11.10 -13.46 8.31
CA LEU A 100 11.15 -14.27 7.10
C LEU A 100 12.48 -14.08 6.37
N ASN A 101 13.03 -15.16 5.82
CA ASN A 101 14.14 -15.07 4.88
C ASN A 101 13.67 -14.59 3.49
N ALA A 102 14.62 -14.18 2.63
CA ALA A 102 14.31 -13.61 1.32
C ALA A 102 13.47 -14.53 0.41
N ALA A 103 13.61 -15.86 0.49
CA ALA A 103 12.81 -16.79 -0.30
C ALA A 103 11.36 -16.85 0.20
N GLN A 104 11.16 -16.83 1.51
CA GLN A 104 9.83 -16.78 2.13
C GLN A 104 9.12 -15.45 1.85
N GLN A 105 9.84 -14.32 1.96
CA GLN A 105 9.32 -12.99 1.61
C GLN A 105 8.85 -12.96 0.15
N ARG A 106 9.69 -13.41 -0.78
CA ARG A 106 9.36 -13.47 -2.21
C ARG A 106 8.13 -14.35 -2.48
N ARG A 107 8.01 -15.49 -1.80
CA ARG A 107 6.84 -16.36 -1.90
C ARG A 107 5.57 -15.67 -1.39
N LEU A 108 5.60 -15.00 -0.24
CA LEU A 108 4.41 -14.25 0.21
C LEU A 108 4.07 -13.10 -0.72
N ALA A 109 5.06 -12.30 -1.11
CA ALA A 109 4.89 -11.16 -2.01
C ALA A 109 4.37 -11.53 -3.40
N ASN A 110 4.65 -12.74 -3.89
CA ASN A 110 4.18 -13.22 -5.18
C ASN A 110 2.80 -13.85 -5.13
N HIS A 111 2.48 -14.59 -4.06
CA HIS A 111 1.26 -15.40 -4.03
C HIS A 111 0.14 -14.80 -3.17
N ARG A 112 0.47 -14.05 -2.12
CA ARG A 112 -0.50 -13.60 -1.11
C ARG A 112 -0.64 -12.09 -1.02
N PHE A 113 0.33 -11.32 -1.50
CA PHE A 113 0.27 -9.85 -1.46
C PHE A 113 0.17 -9.24 -2.85
N GLY A 114 -0.53 -8.12 -2.93
CA GLY A 114 -0.48 -7.21 -4.07
C GLY A 114 0.09 -5.85 -3.64
N MET A 115 0.81 -5.18 -4.53
CA MET A 115 1.32 -3.82 -4.31
C MET A 115 1.12 -3.00 -5.56
N VAL A 116 0.59 -1.79 -5.39
CA VAL A 116 0.49 -0.78 -6.43
C VAL A 116 1.27 0.45 -5.94
N TYR A 117 2.36 0.74 -6.63
CA TYR A 117 3.26 1.85 -6.31
C TYR A 117 2.78 3.16 -6.94
N GLN A 118 3.16 4.28 -6.31
CA GLN A 118 3.00 5.62 -6.84
C GLN A 118 3.68 5.80 -8.21
N ASN A 119 4.90 5.26 -8.35
CA ASN A 119 5.64 5.27 -9.59
C ASN A 119 5.53 3.89 -10.27
N PRO A 120 4.87 3.77 -11.44
CA PRO A 120 4.68 2.50 -12.13
C PRO A 120 5.99 1.76 -12.45
N HIS A 121 7.12 2.45 -12.60
CA HIS A 121 8.43 1.84 -12.83
C HIS A 121 8.89 0.91 -11.69
N LEU A 122 8.34 1.07 -10.48
CA LEU A 122 8.64 0.19 -9.34
C LEU A 122 7.84 -1.11 -9.39
N GLY A 123 6.63 -1.09 -9.95
CA GLY A 123 5.75 -2.28 -10.04
C GLY A 123 5.82 -3.03 -11.37
N LEU A 124 6.21 -2.34 -12.45
CA LEU A 124 6.26 -2.88 -13.80
C LEU A 124 7.69 -2.94 -14.32
N ASN A 125 8.00 -4.02 -15.04
CA ASN A 125 9.17 -4.08 -15.90
C ASN A 125 8.80 -3.49 -17.28
N PHE A 126 9.40 -2.37 -17.64
CA PHE A 126 9.08 -1.61 -18.86
C PHE A 126 9.66 -2.22 -20.15
N ASP A 127 10.54 -3.22 -20.00
CA ASP A 127 11.09 -4.00 -21.10
C ASP A 127 10.33 -5.31 -21.33
N ILE A 128 9.29 -5.57 -20.53
CA ILE A 128 8.35 -6.68 -20.67
C ILE A 128 6.98 -6.12 -21.04
N THR A 129 6.21 -6.85 -21.84
CA THR A 129 4.86 -6.43 -22.26
C THR A 129 3.91 -6.29 -21.06
N ALA A 130 2.79 -5.59 -21.26
CA ALA A 130 1.75 -5.47 -20.24
C ALA A 130 1.23 -6.84 -19.80
N GLY A 131 0.94 -7.73 -20.76
CA GLY A 131 0.58 -9.11 -20.50
C GLY A 131 1.69 -9.91 -19.84
N GLY A 132 2.94 -9.70 -20.23
CA GLY A 132 4.10 -10.36 -19.63
C GLY A 132 4.28 -10.02 -18.15
N ASN A 133 4.05 -8.75 -17.77
CA ASN A 133 4.07 -8.31 -16.38
C ASN A 133 3.01 -9.01 -15.52
N ILE A 134 1.83 -9.26 -16.09
CA ILE A 134 0.74 -9.99 -15.41
C ILE A 134 1.05 -11.50 -15.37
N ALA A 135 1.53 -12.05 -16.49
CA ALA A 135 1.90 -13.45 -16.64
C ALA A 135 3.01 -13.86 -15.68
N GLU A 136 3.99 -12.99 -15.43
CA GLU A 136 5.06 -13.21 -14.45
C GLU A 136 4.50 -13.64 -13.09
N ARG A 137 3.49 -12.93 -12.58
CA ARG A 137 2.86 -13.24 -11.28
C ARG A 137 2.10 -14.56 -11.30
N LEU A 138 1.43 -14.88 -12.42
CA LEU A 138 0.71 -16.13 -12.60
C LEU A 138 1.65 -17.34 -12.66
N LEU A 139 2.74 -17.22 -13.40
CA LEU A 139 3.79 -18.24 -13.49
C LEU A 139 4.44 -18.48 -12.13
N MET A 140 4.74 -17.42 -11.39
CA MET A 140 5.24 -17.52 -10.01
C MET A 140 4.22 -18.18 -9.09
N SER A 141 2.92 -18.08 -9.41
CA SER A 141 1.82 -18.69 -8.67
C SER A 141 1.42 -20.09 -9.15
N GLU A 142 2.32 -20.80 -9.82
CA GLU A 142 2.15 -22.18 -10.31
C GLU A 142 1.04 -22.36 -11.35
N VAL A 143 0.64 -21.29 -12.05
CA VAL A 143 -0.20 -21.38 -13.25
C VAL A 143 0.72 -21.53 -14.46
N ASP A 144 0.72 -22.70 -15.10
CA ASP A 144 1.65 -23.07 -16.17
C ASP A 144 0.99 -23.21 -17.55
N ASN A 145 -0.34 -23.05 -17.64
CA ASN A 145 -1.07 -23.08 -18.90
C ASN A 145 -1.09 -21.71 -19.60
N PHE A 146 -0.45 -21.61 -20.76
CA PHE A 146 -0.38 -20.37 -21.54
C PHE A 146 -1.76 -19.77 -21.89
N SER A 147 -2.72 -20.59 -22.30
CA SER A 147 -4.07 -20.11 -22.65
C SER A 147 -4.81 -19.57 -21.44
N GLU A 148 -4.64 -20.22 -20.28
CA GLU A 148 -5.22 -19.77 -19.02
C GLU A 148 -4.59 -18.44 -18.57
N ILE A 149 -3.26 -18.35 -18.62
CA ILE A 149 -2.53 -17.12 -18.28
C ILE A 149 -3.02 -15.95 -19.13
N ARG A 150 -3.07 -16.15 -20.45
CA ARG A 150 -3.52 -15.12 -21.39
C ARG A 150 -4.98 -14.76 -21.17
N GLY A 151 -5.85 -15.74 -20.89
CA GLY A 151 -7.25 -15.50 -20.55
C GLY A 151 -7.44 -14.65 -19.29
N ARG A 152 -6.71 -14.97 -18.21
CA ARG A 152 -6.73 -14.18 -16.97
C ARG A 152 -6.18 -12.77 -17.17
N ALA A 153 -5.08 -12.64 -17.91
CA ALA A 153 -4.50 -11.34 -18.25
C ALA A 153 -5.47 -10.48 -19.08
N THR A 154 -6.12 -11.05 -20.11
CA THR A 154 -7.15 -10.37 -20.92
C THR A 154 -8.27 -9.87 -20.01
N SER A 155 -8.81 -10.73 -19.16
CA SER A 155 -9.93 -10.38 -18.27
C SER A 155 -9.59 -9.21 -17.35
N LEU A 156 -8.40 -9.23 -16.73
CA LEU A 156 -7.98 -8.16 -15.82
C LEU A 156 -7.65 -6.86 -16.55
N LEU A 157 -7.02 -6.92 -17.72
CA LEU A 157 -6.78 -5.74 -18.55
C LEU A 157 -8.11 -5.11 -18.98
N SER A 158 -9.09 -5.89 -19.40
CA SER A 158 -10.43 -5.39 -19.71
C SER A 158 -11.09 -4.72 -18.50
N ARG A 159 -11.02 -5.34 -17.31
CA ARG A 159 -11.55 -4.75 -16.06
C ARG A 159 -10.85 -3.46 -15.66
N THR A 160 -9.55 -3.32 -15.96
CA THR A 160 -8.81 -2.08 -15.74
C THR A 160 -8.89 -1.11 -16.91
N GLU A 161 -9.82 -1.32 -17.85
CA GLU A 161 -10.02 -0.48 -19.05
C GLU A 161 -8.74 -0.33 -19.91
N VAL A 162 -7.91 -1.37 -19.94
CA VAL A 162 -6.82 -1.52 -20.91
C VAL A 162 -7.28 -2.48 -21.98
N LEU A 163 -7.31 -2.00 -23.23
CA LEU A 163 -7.68 -2.79 -24.40
C LEU A 163 -6.80 -4.06 -24.48
N PRO A 164 -7.39 -5.27 -24.48
CA PRO A 164 -6.61 -6.51 -24.55
C PRO A 164 -5.73 -6.64 -25.79
N GLU A 165 -6.07 -5.96 -26.89
CA GLU A 165 -5.26 -5.89 -28.10
C GLU A 165 -3.88 -5.27 -27.83
N ARG A 166 -3.77 -4.44 -26.79
CA ARG A 166 -2.52 -3.80 -26.36
C ARG A 166 -1.72 -4.63 -25.36
N MET A 167 -2.17 -5.84 -25.03
CA MET A 167 -1.51 -6.72 -24.05
C MET A 167 -0.04 -6.98 -24.40
N ASP A 168 0.28 -7.11 -25.68
CA ASP A 168 1.64 -7.40 -26.15
C ASP A 168 2.48 -6.12 -26.39
N GLU A 169 1.96 -4.94 -26.03
CA GLU A 169 2.73 -3.70 -26.02
C GLU A 169 3.54 -3.52 -24.74
N LEU A 170 4.65 -2.77 -24.84
CA LEU A 170 5.50 -2.43 -23.71
C LEU A 170 4.90 -1.26 -22.90
N PRO A 171 4.91 -1.31 -21.55
CA PRO A 171 4.40 -0.23 -20.69
C PRO A 171 5.02 1.15 -20.95
N LYS A 172 6.25 1.21 -21.48
CA LYS A 172 6.89 2.48 -21.89
C LYS A 172 6.14 3.23 -22.99
N ASN A 173 5.26 2.56 -23.74
CA ASN A 173 4.42 3.15 -24.77
C ASN A 173 3.03 3.56 -24.26
N PHE A 174 2.76 3.37 -22.97
CA PHE A 174 1.48 3.69 -22.33
C PHE A 174 1.52 5.06 -21.66
N SER A 175 0.36 5.70 -21.54
CA SER A 175 0.19 6.87 -20.67
C SER A 175 0.36 6.47 -19.20
N GLY A 176 0.62 7.42 -18.31
CA GLY A 176 0.75 7.14 -16.87
C GLY A 176 -0.49 6.43 -16.29
N GLY A 177 -1.69 6.86 -16.66
CA GLY A 177 -2.93 6.19 -16.23
C GLY A 177 -3.05 4.75 -16.73
N MET A 178 -2.63 4.48 -17.97
CA MET A 178 -2.58 3.11 -18.50
C MET A 178 -1.52 2.25 -17.80
N GLN A 179 -0.34 2.80 -17.51
CA GLN A 179 0.68 2.10 -16.72
C GLN A 179 0.12 1.75 -15.33
N GLN A 180 -0.62 2.65 -14.71
CA GLN A 180 -1.26 2.40 -13.42
C GLN A 180 -2.30 1.28 -13.49
N ARG A 181 -3.14 1.28 -14.52
CA ARG A 181 -4.14 0.24 -14.77
C ARG A 181 -3.51 -1.15 -14.98
N VAL A 182 -2.38 -1.23 -15.69
CA VAL A 182 -1.62 -2.49 -15.83
C VAL A 182 -1.02 -2.92 -14.49
N GLN A 183 -0.48 -1.98 -13.71
CA GLN A 183 0.06 -2.26 -12.39
C GLN A 183 -1.01 -2.79 -11.43
N ILE A 184 -2.21 -2.21 -11.44
CA ILE A 184 -3.38 -2.69 -10.70
C ILE A 184 -3.73 -4.12 -11.16
N ALA A 185 -3.86 -4.37 -12.47
CA ALA A 185 -4.11 -5.72 -12.99
C ALA A 185 -3.06 -6.73 -12.51
N LYS A 186 -1.77 -6.38 -12.55
CA LYS A 186 -0.66 -7.20 -12.04
C LYS A 186 -0.77 -7.49 -10.55
N ALA A 187 -1.15 -6.50 -9.74
CA ALA A 187 -1.26 -6.66 -8.29
C ALA A 187 -2.43 -7.58 -7.90
N LEU A 188 -3.45 -7.67 -8.73
CA LEU A 188 -4.71 -8.37 -8.43
C LEU A 188 -4.81 -9.78 -8.99
N VAL A 189 -3.93 -10.13 -9.92
CA VAL A 189 -4.04 -11.37 -10.70
C VAL A 189 -3.97 -12.64 -9.85
N THR A 190 -3.36 -12.56 -8.68
CA THR A 190 -3.23 -13.66 -7.73
C THR A 190 -4.34 -13.70 -6.68
N ASN A 191 -5.35 -12.81 -6.77
CA ASN A 191 -6.42 -12.65 -5.78
C ASN A 191 -5.86 -12.52 -4.35
N PRO A 192 -4.99 -11.53 -4.09
CA PRO A 192 -4.29 -11.47 -2.83
C PRO A 192 -5.26 -11.19 -1.67
N PRO A 193 -5.13 -11.87 -0.51
CA PRO A 193 -5.83 -11.49 0.72
C PRO A 193 -5.42 -10.13 1.28
N LEU A 194 -4.25 -9.60 0.89
CA LEU A 194 -3.72 -8.31 1.35
C LEU A 194 -3.20 -7.48 0.18
N LEU A 195 -3.75 -6.27 0.00
CA LEU A 195 -3.37 -5.33 -1.05
C LEU A 195 -2.84 -4.02 -0.46
N PHE A 196 -1.71 -3.55 -0.96
CA PHE A 196 -1.10 -2.28 -0.58
C PHE A 196 -1.20 -1.29 -1.74
N LEU A 197 -1.71 -0.10 -1.47
CA LEU A 197 -1.94 0.96 -2.46
C LEU A 197 -1.21 2.22 -1.99
N ASP A 198 -0.13 2.61 -2.69
CA ASP A 198 0.73 3.75 -2.32
C ASP A 198 0.53 4.92 -3.29
N GLU A 199 -0.27 5.93 -2.89
CA GLU A 199 -0.54 7.17 -3.65
C GLU A 199 -1.04 6.92 -5.08
N VAL A 200 -1.87 5.90 -5.26
CA VAL A 200 -2.19 5.30 -6.58
C VAL A 200 -2.99 6.20 -7.52
N THR A 201 -3.61 7.25 -7.01
CA THR A 201 -4.42 8.21 -7.77
C THR A 201 -3.71 9.54 -8.02
N THR A 202 -2.52 9.74 -7.44
CA THR A 202 -1.82 11.02 -7.51
C THR A 202 -1.40 11.33 -8.95
N GLY A 203 -1.73 12.54 -9.42
CA GLY A 203 -1.33 13.01 -10.75
C GLY A 203 -2.12 12.39 -11.90
N LEU A 204 -3.25 11.72 -11.61
CA LEU A 204 -4.20 11.24 -12.62
C LEU A 204 -5.33 12.24 -12.82
N ASP A 205 -5.91 12.26 -14.03
CA ASP A 205 -7.13 13.01 -14.31
C ASP A 205 -8.32 12.47 -13.47
N LEU A 206 -9.25 13.33 -13.08
CA LEU A 206 -10.37 12.99 -12.17
C LEU A 206 -11.21 11.80 -12.66
N SER A 207 -11.45 11.69 -13.97
CA SER A 207 -12.20 10.56 -14.54
C SER A 207 -11.45 9.24 -14.41
N VAL A 208 -10.12 9.25 -14.59
CA VAL A 208 -9.27 8.07 -14.48
C VAL A 208 -9.14 7.65 -13.01
N GLN A 209 -9.01 8.62 -12.11
CA GLN A 209 -9.01 8.40 -10.67
C GLN A 209 -10.31 7.71 -10.23
N ALA A 210 -11.48 8.21 -10.63
CA ALA A 210 -12.77 7.60 -10.28
C ALA A 210 -12.86 6.13 -10.73
N ALA A 211 -12.51 5.84 -11.99
CA ALA A 211 -12.53 4.47 -12.51
C ALA A 211 -11.60 3.51 -11.74
N ILE A 212 -10.43 3.98 -11.29
CA ILE A 212 -9.51 3.18 -10.47
C ILE A 212 -10.09 2.90 -9.08
N LEU A 213 -10.70 3.90 -8.45
CA LEU A 213 -11.31 3.78 -7.13
C LEU A 213 -12.51 2.82 -7.16
N ASP A 214 -13.37 2.93 -8.17
CA ASP A 214 -14.50 2.02 -8.39
C ASP A 214 -14.04 0.57 -8.53
N LEU A 215 -12.98 0.34 -9.32
CA LEU A 215 -12.39 -0.99 -9.47
C LEU A 215 -11.85 -1.54 -8.13
N ILE A 216 -11.16 -0.72 -7.34
CA ILE A 216 -10.64 -1.10 -6.02
C ILE A 216 -11.80 -1.52 -5.10
N MET A 217 -12.89 -0.75 -5.09
CA MET A 217 -14.09 -1.05 -4.30
C MET A 217 -14.76 -2.34 -4.75
N GLU A 218 -14.94 -2.53 -6.06
CA GLU A 218 -15.51 -3.76 -6.63
C GLU A 218 -14.71 -5.00 -6.17
N ILE A 219 -13.38 -4.93 -6.23
CA ILE A 219 -12.50 -6.03 -5.83
C ILE A 219 -12.59 -6.32 -4.34
N GLN A 220 -12.59 -5.28 -3.51
CA GLN A 220 -12.71 -5.43 -2.07
C GLN A 220 -14.01 -6.18 -1.73
N GLN A 221 -15.12 -5.81 -2.38
CA GLN A 221 -16.43 -6.40 -2.13
C GLN A 221 -16.54 -7.84 -2.65
N GLU A 222 -15.95 -8.14 -3.81
CA GLU A 222 -15.99 -9.48 -4.41
C GLU A 222 -15.12 -10.50 -3.67
N LYS A 223 -13.97 -10.07 -3.12
CA LYS A 223 -12.90 -10.99 -2.67
C LYS A 223 -12.59 -10.90 -1.18
N ASP A 224 -13.28 -10.03 -0.44
CA ASP A 224 -12.98 -9.73 0.96
C ASP A 224 -11.49 -9.37 1.18
N THR A 225 -10.84 -8.77 0.19
CA THR A 225 -9.41 -8.41 0.26
C THR A 225 -9.22 -7.30 1.28
N ALA A 226 -8.31 -7.50 2.23
CA ALA A 226 -7.91 -6.45 3.16
C ALA A 226 -6.94 -5.48 2.45
N MET A 227 -7.08 -4.19 2.69
CA MET A 227 -6.31 -3.17 1.97
C MET A 227 -5.70 -2.12 2.90
N ILE A 228 -4.50 -1.68 2.56
CA ILE A 228 -3.89 -0.48 3.14
C ILE A 228 -3.74 0.55 2.03
N VAL A 229 -4.42 1.68 2.18
CA VAL A 229 -4.41 2.79 1.23
C VAL A 229 -3.62 3.94 1.82
N VAL A 230 -2.49 4.29 1.20
CA VAL A 230 -1.72 5.48 1.51
C VAL A 230 -2.13 6.58 0.55
N THR A 231 -2.60 7.70 1.07
CA THR A 231 -2.85 8.88 0.24
C THR A 231 -2.82 10.16 1.07
N HIS A 232 -2.61 11.29 0.41
CA HIS A 232 -2.81 12.62 0.97
C HIS A 232 -4.17 13.23 0.58
N ASP A 233 -4.96 12.57 -0.28
CA ASP A 233 -6.28 13.02 -0.72
C ASP A 233 -7.37 12.55 0.24
N LEU A 234 -8.01 13.50 0.94
CA LEU A 234 -9.08 13.22 1.88
C LEU A 234 -10.37 12.69 1.20
N GLY A 235 -10.61 13.05 -0.06
CA GLY A 235 -11.74 12.52 -0.84
C GLY A 235 -11.59 11.03 -1.11
N VAL A 236 -10.37 10.58 -1.44
CA VAL A 236 -10.05 9.16 -1.61
C VAL A 236 -10.20 8.40 -0.28
N ILE A 237 -9.70 8.96 0.82
CA ILE A 237 -9.86 8.36 2.16
C ILE A 237 -11.34 8.23 2.53
N ARG A 238 -12.12 9.30 2.35
CA ARG A 238 -13.56 9.31 2.63
C ARG A 238 -14.33 8.27 1.82
N LEU A 239 -13.93 8.04 0.56
CA LEU A 239 -14.58 7.09 -0.32
C LEU A 239 -14.25 5.64 0.02
N LEU A 240 -12.98 5.34 0.33
CA LEU A 240 -12.49 3.96 0.43
C LEU A 240 -12.39 3.43 1.86
N ALA A 241 -11.88 4.23 2.80
CA ALA A 241 -11.37 3.72 4.06
C ALA A 241 -12.44 3.75 5.16
N GLY A 242 -12.67 2.63 5.85
CA GLY A 242 -13.54 2.60 7.03
C GLY A 242 -12.84 3.11 8.30
N ARG A 243 -11.51 2.92 8.36
CA ARG A 243 -10.65 3.43 9.44
C ARG A 243 -9.48 4.18 8.83
N THR A 244 -9.04 5.23 9.53
CA THR A 244 -7.94 6.08 9.08
C THR A 244 -6.92 6.29 10.19
N MET A 245 -5.64 6.30 9.81
CA MET A 245 -4.50 6.70 10.62
C MET A 245 -3.85 7.93 10.00
N VAL A 246 -3.58 8.94 10.83
CA VAL A 246 -2.91 10.17 10.43
C VAL A 246 -1.46 10.09 10.91
N MET A 247 -0.52 10.25 9.98
CA MET A 247 0.92 10.24 10.25
C MET A 247 1.54 11.62 10.07
N LYS A 248 2.41 12.01 11.01
CA LYS A 248 3.29 13.19 10.91
C LYS A 248 4.67 12.86 11.49
N TYR A 249 5.74 13.24 10.78
CA TYR A 249 7.14 13.00 11.18
C TYR A 249 7.43 11.56 11.66
N GLY A 250 6.94 10.58 10.91
CA GLY A 250 7.15 9.16 11.19
C GLY A 250 6.28 8.60 12.32
N ARG A 251 5.36 9.38 12.90
CA ARG A 251 4.49 8.93 14.00
C ARG A 251 3.04 8.96 13.61
N VAL A 252 2.29 8.00 14.14
CA VAL A 252 0.82 8.06 14.15
C VAL A 252 0.42 9.07 15.22
N ILE A 253 -0.26 10.13 14.82
CA ILE A 253 -0.71 11.20 15.73
C ILE A 253 -2.20 11.11 16.05
N GLU A 254 -2.97 10.43 15.19
CA GLU A 254 -4.38 10.21 15.36
C GLU A 254 -4.81 8.96 14.60
N SER A 255 -5.80 8.23 15.11
CA SER A 255 -6.36 7.07 14.44
C SER A 255 -7.78 6.81 14.92
N GLY A 256 -8.69 6.44 14.02
CA GLY A 256 -10.08 6.22 14.36
C GLY A 256 -10.92 5.77 13.17
N LEU A 257 -12.25 5.82 13.34
CA LEU A 257 -13.17 5.73 12.21
C LEU A 257 -12.92 6.92 11.27
N THR A 258 -12.99 6.68 9.97
CA THR A 258 -12.71 7.73 8.99
C THR A 258 -13.62 8.93 9.17
N ASP A 259 -14.93 8.73 9.36
CA ASP A 259 -15.89 9.83 9.58
C ASP A 259 -15.50 10.67 10.80
N GLN A 260 -15.07 10.02 11.90
CA GLN A 260 -14.62 10.74 13.10
C GLN A 260 -13.36 11.58 12.81
N ILE A 261 -12.37 11.00 12.12
CA ILE A 261 -11.12 11.71 11.77
C ILE A 261 -11.39 12.90 10.85
N LEU A 262 -12.39 12.80 9.96
CA LEU A 262 -12.70 13.84 8.99
C LEU A 262 -13.66 14.90 9.50
N GLU A 263 -14.56 14.58 10.43
CA GLU A 263 -15.63 15.49 10.88
C GLU A 263 -15.38 16.08 12.27
N ASP A 264 -14.72 15.34 13.16
CA ASP A 264 -14.36 15.79 14.50
C ASP A 264 -12.89 15.42 14.85
N PRO A 265 -11.90 15.92 14.08
CA PRO A 265 -10.49 15.65 14.33
C PRO A 265 -10.04 16.24 15.67
N GLN A 266 -9.41 15.40 16.50
CA GLN A 266 -8.97 15.77 17.85
C GLN A 266 -7.56 16.39 17.85
N HIS A 267 -6.69 15.97 16.93
CA HIS A 267 -5.32 16.47 16.88
C HIS A 267 -5.22 17.76 16.05
N ALA A 268 -4.51 18.78 16.55
CA ALA A 268 -4.40 20.09 15.89
C ALA A 268 -3.78 20.05 14.49
N TYR A 269 -2.96 19.05 14.19
CA TYR A 269 -2.48 18.82 12.82
C TYR A 269 -3.58 18.26 11.92
N THR A 270 -4.35 17.29 12.39
CA THR A 270 -5.46 16.69 11.61
C THR A 270 -6.53 17.73 11.31
N GLN A 271 -6.86 18.59 12.28
CA GLN A 271 -7.74 19.75 12.06
C GLN A 271 -7.26 20.63 10.91
N ARG A 272 -5.97 20.97 10.88
CA ARG A 272 -5.38 21.76 9.78
C ARG A 272 -5.40 21.02 8.46
N LEU A 273 -5.11 19.72 8.46
CA LEU A 273 -5.08 18.89 7.27
C LEU A 273 -6.47 18.80 6.61
N VAL A 274 -7.52 18.54 7.42
CA VAL A 274 -8.91 18.51 6.97
C VAL A 274 -9.36 19.90 6.50
N ALA A 275 -9.08 20.95 7.27
CA ALA A 275 -9.48 22.32 6.92
C ALA A 275 -8.78 22.86 5.66
N SER A 276 -7.63 22.30 5.27
CA SER A 276 -6.91 22.72 4.06
C SER A 276 -7.41 22.02 2.79
N ALA A 277 -8.28 21.02 2.92
CA ALA A 277 -8.84 20.26 1.81
C ALA A 277 -10.34 20.52 1.57
N LEU A 278 -11.00 21.23 2.49
CA LEU A 278 -12.36 21.75 2.37
C LEU A 278 -12.32 23.16 1.78
#